data_AF-A0A7J7PFQ0-F1
#
_entry.id   AF-A0A7J7PFQ0-F1
#
_cell.length_a   1.000
_cell.length_b   1.000
_cell.length_c   1.000
_cell.angle_alpha   90.00
_cell.angle_beta   90.00
_cell.angle_gamma   90.00
#
_symmetry.space_group_name_H-M   'P 1'
#
loop_
_entity.id
_entity.type
_entity.pdbx_description
1 polymer ?
#
loop_
_entity_poly.entity_id
_entity_poly.type
_entity_poly.pdbx_seq_one_letter_code
_entity_poly.pdbx_strand_id
1 'polypeptide(L)'
;MAATASAAVTTPAGLEQLSRQQCIYTACYCEENVYHLLQHLIHSKGRQAVNLFAVFISNSSETVPFWQQQASQQPDGLVVWDYHVVVLEVQQQPQQQQQQQQQHAAAVWDLDTLLPFPCSVQQYAQQALQADKIVLAPQYERCYRVVSAGAFLQRFASDRSHMRRGDGSWMAPPPHHPCIVAQDGCTNNLHCFRDMNTSTQDRTAGTGAVYDSINLPGAGSGNTSGCCAMPASWQDIQLLASNSEYGVVLREQQLLDALLGP
;
A
#
# COMPACT_ATOMS: atom_id res chain seq x y z
N MET A 1 40.99 -16.68 -19.25
CA MET A 1 40.16 -15.49 -19.02
C MET A 1 39.11 -15.42 -20.12
N ALA A 2 37.92 -15.98 -19.86
CA ALA A 2 36.79 -15.90 -20.77
C ALA A 2 35.66 -15.20 -20.03
N ALA A 3 35.33 -13.98 -20.46
CA ALA A 3 34.20 -13.23 -19.96
C ALA A 3 32.93 -13.80 -20.61
N THR A 4 32.08 -14.44 -19.80
CA THR A 4 30.73 -14.80 -20.24
C THR A 4 29.88 -13.54 -20.28
N ALA A 5 29.55 -13.10 -21.51
CA ALA A 5 28.57 -12.07 -21.76
C ALA A 5 27.22 -12.51 -21.17
N SER A 6 26.68 -11.72 -20.25
CA SER A 6 25.32 -11.88 -19.75
C SER A 6 24.35 -11.56 -20.88
N ALA A 7 23.50 -12.53 -21.24
CA ALA A 7 22.46 -12.35 -22.22
C ALA A 7 21.48 -11.30 -21.71
N ALA A 8 21.38 -10.18 -22.42
CA ALA A 8 20.33 -9.19 -22.19
C ALA A 8 18.98 -9.87 -22.42
N VAL A 9 18.17 -9.94 -21.36
CA VAL A 9 16.77 -10.34 -21.46
C VAL A 9 16.04 -9.26 -22.22
N THR A 10 15.74 -9.51 -23.49
CA THR A 10 14.96 -8.62 -24.35
C THR A 10 13.54 -8.51 -23.78
N THR A 11 13.21 -7.35 -23.20
CA THR A 11 11.86 -7.02 -22.75
C THR A 11 10.94 -6.93 -23.97
N PRO A 12 9.74 -7.54 -23.97
CA PRO A 12 8.79 -7.40 -25.07
C PRO A 12 8.36 -5.93 -25.22
N ALA A 13 8.12 -5.50 -26.46
CA ALA A 13 7.62 -4.16 -26.75
C ALA A 13 6.21 -3.95 -26.17
N GLY A 14 6.06 -2.96 -25.29
CA GLY A 14 4.77 -2.48 -24.81
C GLY A 14 4.83 -1.83 -23.43
N LEU A 15 4.98 -0.50 -23.39
CA LEU A 15 5.11 0.41 -22.22
C LEU A 15 6.52 0.46 -21.61
N GLU A 16 7.29 1.50 -21.96
CA GLU A 16 8.53 1.86 -21.26
C GLU A 16 8.27 2.00 -19.75
N GLN A 17 8.96 1.16 -18.97
CA GLN A 17 8.90 1.15 -17.52
C GLN A 17 9.36 2.52 -16.98
N LEU A 18 8.59 3.08 -16.05
CA LEU A 18 8.88 4.36 -15.40
C LEU A 18 10.10 4.20 -14.48
N SER A 19 11.13 5.04 -14.63
CA SER A 19 12.29 5.02 -13.73
C SER A 19 12.07 5.92 -12.51
N ARG A 20 12.74 5.61 -11.38
CA ARG A 20 12.66 6.40 -10.13
C ARG A 20 12.95 7.89 -10.35
N GLN A 21 13.91 8.21 -11.21
CA GLN A 21 14.35 9.58 -11.48
C GLN A 21 13.31 10.42 -12.22
N GLN A 22 12.30 9.79 -12.82
CA GLN A 22 11.20 10.47 -13.50
C GLN A 22 10.05 10.81 -12.55
N CYS A 23 10.09 10.31 -11.30
CA CYS A 23 9.04 10.51 -10.31
C CYS A 23 9.29 11.78 -9.50
N ILE A 24 8.19 12.47 -9.14
CA ILE A 24 8.23 13.49 -8.08
C ILE A 24 8.54 12.76 -6.77
N TYR A 25 9.54 13.24 -6.06
CA TYR A 25 9.98 12.65 -4.81
C TYR A 25 10.43 13.71 -3.81
N THR A 26 9.97 13.57 -2.57
CA THR A 26 10.47 14.30 -1.40
C THR A 26 10.58 13.32 -0.23
N ALA A 27 11.77 13.19 0.35
CA ALA A 27 12.01 12.28 1.48
C ALA A 27 11.10 12.63 2.67
N CYS A 28 10.56 11.61 3.34
CA CYS A 28 9.60 11.72 4.45
C CYS A 28 8.20 12.24 4.09
N TYR A 29 7.85 12.31 2.80
CA TYR A 29 6.49 12.62 2.31
C TYR A 29 6.01 11.51 1.37
N CYS A 30 6.15 10.26 1.79
CA CYS A 30 5.84 9.06 0.99
C CYS A 30 4.37 9.04 0.52
N GLU A 31 3.44 9.58 1.31
CA GLU A 31 2.04 9.75 0.99
C GLU A 31 1.81 10.67 -0.23
N GLU A 32 2.58 11.77 -0.33
CA GLU A 32 2.51 12.68 -1.48
C GLU A 32 3.26 12.10 -2.68
N ASN A 33 4.39 11.43 -2.45
CA ASN A 33 5.14 10.75 -3.50
C ASN A 33 4.28 9.70 -4.19
N VAL A 34 3.52 8.90 -3.42
CA VAL A 34 2.58 7.91 -3.93
C VAL A 34 1.40 8.56 -4.65
N TYR A 35 0.86 9.67 -4.15
CA TYR A 35 -0.19 10.42 -4.85
C TYR A 35 0.25 10.82 -6.27
N HIS A 36 1.43 11.45 -6.40
CA HIS A 36 1.96 11.86 -7.70
C HIS A 36 2.37 10.67 -8.57
N LEU A 37 2.91 9.61 -7.98
CA LEU A 37 3.24 8.39 -8.71
C LEU A 37 1.99 7.75 -9.33
N LEU A 38 0.88 7.67 -8.59
CA LEU A 38 -0.39 7.17 -9.11
C LEU A 38 -0.90 8.03 -10.27
N GLN A 39 -0.86 9.36 -10.15
CA GLN A 39 -1.22 10.25 -11.27
C GLN A 39 -0.33 10.02 -12.49
N HIS A 40 0.98 9.83 -12.29
CA HIS A 40 1.91 9.60 -13.39
C HIS A 40 1.67 8.25 -14.07
N LEU A 41 1.49 7.18 -13.29
CA LEU A 41 1.19 5.85 -13.81
C LEU A 41 -0.10 5.83 -14.64
N ILE A 42 -1.15 6.49 -14.15
CA ILE A 42 -2.46 6.53 -14.82
C ILE A 42 -2.40 7.41 -16.08
N HIS A 43 -2.01 8.67 -15.94
CA HIS A 43 -2.12 9.65 -17.02
C HIS A 43 -0.99 9.57 -18.05
N SER A 44 0.24 9.28 -17.61
CA SER A 44 1.42 9.30 -18.49
C SER A 44 1.82 7.91 -18.98
N LYS A 45 1.57 6.87 -18.19
CA LYS A 45 1.92 5.48 -18.54
C LYS A 45 0.72 4.61 -18.92
N GLY A 46 -0.49 5.17 -18.94
CA GLY A 46 -1.71 4.49 -19.40
C GLY A 46 -2.14 3.30 -18.52
N ARG A 47 -1.66 3.24 -17.28
CA ARG A 47 -2.04 2.21 -16.32
C ARG A 47 -3.50 2.40 -15.89
N GLN A 48 -4.20 1.30 -15.72
CA GLN A 48 -5.62 1.35 -15.34
C GLN A 48 -5.74 1.61 -13.83
N ALA A 49 -6.50 2.63 -13.44
CA ALA A 49 -6.67 3.02 -12.04
C ALA A 49 -7.23 1.88 -11.17
N VAL A 50 -8.07 1.01 -11.74
CA VAL A 50 -8.65 -0.17 -11.07
C VAL A 50 -7.60 -1.23 -10.67
N ASN A 51 -6.39 -1.16 -11.24
CA ASN A 51 -5.29 -2.06 -10.93
C ASN A 51 -4.31 -1.46 -9.93
N LEU A 52 -4.52 -0.21 -9.50
CA LEU A 52 -3.57 0.54 -8.70
C LEU A 52 -4.16 0.87 -7.33
N PHE A 53 -3.33 0.74 -6.31
CA PHE A 53 -3.72 0.96 -4.91
C PHE A 53 -2.62 1.72 -4.18
N ALA A 54 -3.00 2.71 -3.38
CA ALA A 54 -2.12 3.26 -2.36
C ALA A 54 -2.19 2.34 -1.14
N VAL A 55 -1.04 1.92 -0.62
CA VAL A 55 -0.96 1.05 0.56
C VAL A 55 -0.21 1.78 1.66
N PHE A 56 -0.94 2.18 2.69
CA PHE A 56 -0.37 2.73 3.92
C PHE A 56 0.01 1.57 4.83
N ILE A 57 1.21 1.61 5.37
CA ILE A 57 1.77 0.57 6.22
C ILE A 57 2.17 1.21 7.54
N SER A 58 1.54 0.80 8.62
CA SER A 58 1.76 1.34 9.96
C SER A 58 1.21 0.35 11.00
N ASN A 59 1.15 0.74 12.27
CA ASN A 59 0.50 0.02 13.34
C ASN A 59 0.12 0.98 14.48
N SER A 60 -0.50 0.45 15.53
CA SER A 60 -0.93 1.25 16.68
C SER A 60 0.23 1.88 17.48
N SER A 61 1.45 1.35 17.32
CA SER A 61 2.64 1.89 18.00
C SER A 61 3.40 2.89 17.13
N GLU A 62 2.97 3.11 15.89
CA GLU A 62 3.71 3.90 14.89
C GLU A 62 5.20 3.46 14.83
N THR A 63 5.43 2.15 14.78
CA THR A 63 6.77 1.58 14.68
C THR A 63 6.76 0.36 13.77
N VAL A 64 6.95 0.57 12.47
CA VAL A 64 6.97 -0.50 11.46
C VAL A 64 8.36 -0.62 10.81
N PRO A 65 9.03 -1.79 10.90
CA PRO A 65 10.36 -1.98 10.34
C PRO A 65 10.31 -2.30 8.84
N PHE A 66 11.24 -1.69 8.10
CA PHE A 66 11.51 -1.95 6.68
C PHE A 66 13.01 -2.06 6.46
N TRP A 67 13.42 -3.06 5.69
CA TRP A 67 14.78 -3.21 5.18
C TRP A 67 14.88 -2.70 3.76
N GLN A 68 16.11 -2.64 3.24
CA GLN A 68 16.39 -2.15 1.89
C GLN A 68 15.84 -0.73 1.69
N GLN A 69 16.02 0.16 2.66
CA GLN A 69 15.52 1.54 2.60
C GLN A 69 16.66 2.54 2.37
N GLN A 70 16.47 3.47 1.44
CA GLN A 70 17.45 4.52 1.10
C GLN A 70 17.79 5.43 2.29
N ALA A 71 16.83 5.65 3.19
CA ALA A 71 17.03 6.48 4.38
C ALA A 71 17.88 5.80 5.46
N SER A 72 18.12 4.49 5.36
CA SER A 72 18.87 3.75 6.38
C SER A 72 20.31 4.22 6.48
N GLN A 73 20.80 4.33 7.72
CA GLN A 73 22.20 4.54 8.03
C GLN A 73 22.89 3.23 8.47
N GLN A 74 22.16 2.12 8.48
CA GLN A 74 22.64 0.82 8.94
C GLN A 74 23.03 -0.06 7.75
N PRO A 75 24.04 -0.96 7.90
CA PRO A 75 24.48 -1.84 6.82
C PRO A 75 23.40 -2.82 6.33
N ASP A 76 22.44 -3.17 7.19
CA ASP A 76 21.33 -4.04 6.85
C ASP A 76 20.20 -3.30 6.12
N GLY A 77 20.26 -1.97 6.02
CA GLY A 77 19.25 -1.15 5.37
C GLY A 77 17.96 -1.00 6.15
N LEU A 78 17.95 -1.28 7.46
CA LEU A 78 16.78 -1.16 8.33
C LEU A 78 16.42 0.31 8.60
N VAL A 79 15.13 0.62 8.53
CA VAL A 79 14.49 1.83 9.05
C VAL A 79 13.22 1.41 9.78
N VAL A 80 12.95 2.03 10.93
CA VAL A 80 11.67 1.89 11.64
C VAL A 80 10.89 3.17 11.39
N TRP A 81 9.85 3.05 10.57
CA TRP A 81 8.98 4.16 10.21
C TRP A 81 7.79 4.27 11.18
N ASP A 82 7.27 5.47 11.36
CA ASP A 82 5.96 5.69 11.96
C ASP A 82 4.84 5.20 11.03
N TYR A 83 4.98 5.51 9.74
CA TYR A 83 4.24 4.88 8.65
C TYR A 83 5.05 4.96 7.35
N HIS A 84 4.72 4.11 6.38
CA HIS A 84 5.25 4.19 5.03
C HIS A 84 4.13 3.99 4.00
N VAL A 85 4.27 4.56 2.81
CA VAL A 85 3.27 4.43 1.74
C VAL A 85 3.93 3.96 0.46
N VAL A 86 3.33 2.95 -0.18
CA VAL A 86 3.77 2.39 -1.46
C VAL A 86 2.60 2.28 -2.43
N VAL A 87 2.88 2.17 -3.74
CA VAL A 87 1.86 1.75 -4.71
C VAL A 87 1.91 0.25 -4.89
N LEU A 88 0.75 -0.40 -4.82
CA LEU A 88 0.55 -1.78 -5.24
C LEU A 88 -0.18 -1.79 -6.59
N GLU A 89 0.41 -2.43 -7.58
CA GLU A 89 -0.20 -2.70 -8.88
C GLU A 89 -0.56 -4.17 -8.99
N VAL A 90 -1.82 -4.51 -9.21
CA VAL A 90 -2.29 -5.89 -9.40
C VAL A 90 -2.98 -6.03 -10.74
N GLN A 91 -2.41 -6.85 -11.63
CA GLN A 91 -2.97 -7.08 -12.95
C GLN A 91 -4.22 -7.96 -12.87
N GLN A 92 -5.28 -7.54 -13.56
CA GLN A 92 -6.47 -8.37 -13.75
C GLN A 92 -6.11 -9.54 -14.67
N GLN A 93 -6.23 -10.76 -14.16
CA GLN A 93 -6.13 -11.96 -15.00
C GLN A 93 -7.50 -12.29 -15.60
N PRO A 94 -7.58 -12.88 -16.81
CA PRO A 94 -8.83 -13.45 -17.30
C PRO A 94 -9.35 -14.54 -16.34
N GLN A 95 -10.66 -14.61 -16.10
CA GLN A 95 -11.28 -15.56 -15.16
C GLN A 95 -10.83 -17.03 -15.34
N GLN A 96 -10.53 -17.45 -16.58
CA GLN A 96 -10.07 -18.81 -16.88
C GLN A 96 -8.65 -19.11 -16.36
N GLN A 97 -7.78 -18.09 -16.26
CA GLN A 97 -6.42 -18.22 -15.73
C GLN A 97 -6.39 -18.08 -14.20
N GLN A 98 -7.33 -17.34 -13.63
CA GLN A 98 -7.47 -17.18 -12.16
C GLN A 98 -7.74 -18.51 -11.45
N GLN A 99 -8.46 -19.45 -12.06
CA GLN A 99 -8.72 -20.77 -11.46
C GLN A 99 -7.49 -21.70 -11.49
N GLN A 100 -6.49 -21.38 -12.32
CA GLN A 100 -5.27 -22.20 -12.49
C GLN A 100 -4.06 -21.60 -11.76
N GLN A 101 -4.02 -20.28 -11.58
CA GLN A 101 -2.94 -19.58 -10.90
C GLN A 101 -3.33 -19.25 -9.46
N GLN A 102 -2.53 -19.73 -8.51
CA GLN A 102 -2.68 -19.36 -7.09
C GLN A 102 -2.14 -17.96 -6.78
N GLN A 103 -1.42 -17.33 -7.73
CA GLN A 103 -0.70 -16.08 -7.53
C GLN A 103 -1.16 -15.00 -8.50
N HIS A 104 -1.35 -13.79 -7.97
CA HIS A 104 -1.63 -12.62 -8.78
C HIS A 104 -0.34 -12.04 -9.36
N ALA A 105 -0.39 -11.60 -10.62
CA ALA A 105 0.68 -10.80 -11.20
C ALA A 105 0.65 -9.40 -10.58
N ALA A 106 1.45 -9.20 -9.53
CA ALA A 106 1.45 -7.99 -8.72
C ALA A 106 2.86 -7.40 -8.52
N ALA A 107 2.94 -6.07 -8.48
CA ALA A 107 4.17 -5.31 -8.34
C ALA A 107 4.04 -4.20 -7.28
N VAL A 108 5.14 -3.93 -6.59
CA VAL A 108 5.26 -2.83 -5.61
C VAL A 108 6.11 -1.73 -6.21
N TRP A 109 5.60 -0.50 -6.15
CA TRP A 109 6.34 0.71 -6.44
C TRP A 109 6.56 1.48 -5.15
N ASP A 110 7.74 1.29 -4.56
CA ASP A 110 8.21 2.01 -3.40
C ASP A 110 9.35 2.92 -3.84
N LEU A 111 9.22 4.24 -3.68
CA LEU A 111 10.24 5.21 -4.08
C LEU A 111 11.44 5.26 -3.13
N ASP A 112 11.29 4.75 -1.91
CA ASP A 112 12.31 4.77 -0.85
C ASP A 112 13.09 3.45 -0.74
N THR A 113 12.65 2.37 -1.40
CA THR A 113 13.42 1.12 -1.39
C THR A 113 14.68 1.15 -2.27
N LEU A 114 15.69 0.36 -1.90
CA LEU A 114 16.89 0.01 -2.68
C LEU A 114 16.64 -1.13 -3.68
N LEU A 115 15.50 -1.81 -3.58
CA LEU A 115 15.08 -2.85 -4.53
C LEU A 115 14.80 -2.26 -5.93
N PRO A 116 14.70 -3.10 -6.99
CA PRO A 116 14.25 -2.67 -8.31
C PRO A 116 12.93 -1.87 -8.25
N PHE A 117 12.73 -1.00 -9.24
CA PHE A 117 11.55 -0.14 -9.30
C PHE A 117 10.81 -0.30 -10.62
N PRO A 118 9.58 -0.83 -10.59
CA PRO A 118 8.97 -1.61 -9.51
C PRO A 118 9.71 -2.93 -9.25
N CYS A 119 9.39 -3.59 -8.14
CA CYS A 119 9.75 -5.00 -7.88
C CYS A 119 8.49 -5.87 -7.69
N SER A 120 8.64 -7.19 -7.75
CA SER A 120 7.51 -8.08 -7.46
C SER A 120 7.11 -8.03 -5.98
N VAL A 121 5.84 -8.33 -5.68
CA VAL A 121 5.37 -8.44 -4.29
C VAL A 121 6.18 -9.47 -3.50
N GLN A 122 6.50 -10.61 -4.11
CA GLN A 122 7.33 -11.64 -3.49
C GLN A 122 8.72 -11.12 -3.12
N GLN A 123 9.38 -10.39 -4.02
CA GLN A 123 10.70 -9.82 -3.75
C GLN A 123 10.63 -8.79 -2.62
N TYR A 124 9.61 -7.92 -2.63
CA TYR A 124 9.41 -6.92 -1.60
C TYR A 124 9.15 -7.57 -0.23
N ALA A 125 8.29 -8.60 -0.18
CA ALA A 125 7.96 -9.36 1.02
C ALA A 125 9.20 -10.01 1.66
N GLN A 126 10.06 -10.62 0.86
CA GLN A 126 11.24 -11.36 1.37
C GLN A 126 12.43 -10.46 1.75
N GLN A 127 12.54 -9.28 1.13
CA GLN A 127 13.75 -8.45 1.25
C GLN A 127 13.50 -7.14 1.98
N ALA A 128 12.43 -6.42 1.65
CA ALA A 128 12.09 -5.17 2.34
C ALA A 128 11.30 -5.42 3.62
N LEU A 129 10.43 -6.42 3.61
CA LEU A 129 9.56 -6.77 4.74
C LEU A 129 10.11 -7.91 5.62
N GLN A 130 11.00 -8.73 5.05
CA GLN A 130 11.55 -9.95 5.68
C GLN A 130 10.47 -10.87 6.29
N ALA A 131 9.30 -10.94 5.65
CA ALA A 131 8.11 -11.62 6.17
C ALA A 131 8.32 -13.13 6.41
N ASP A 132 9.25 -13.75 5.69
CA ASP A 132 9.61 -15.17 5.80
C ASP A 132 10.76 -15.46 6.78
N LYS A 133 11.43 -14.43 7.31
CA LYS A 133 12.66 -14.58 8.11
C LYS A 133 12.51 -14.15 9.56
N ILE A 134 11.64 -13.19 9.83
CA ILE A 134 11.53 -12.55 11.15
C ILE A 134 10.08 -12.62 11.64
N VAL A 135 9.91 -13.15 12.85
CA VAL A 135 8.68 -12.96 13.61
C VAL A 135 8.84 -11.67 14.41
N LEU A 136 8.04 -10.67 14.06
CA LEU A 136 8.07 -9.38 14.74
C LEU A 136 7.41 -9.47 16.11
N ALA A 137 7.94 -8.72 17.07
CA ALA A 137 7.23 -8.51 18.33
C ALA A 137 5.93 -7.71 18.06
N PRO A 138 4.86 -7.87 18.87
CA PRO A 138 3.55 -7.29 18.57
C PRO A 138 3.54 -5.79 18.27
N GLN A 139 4.41 -5.00 18.94
CA GLN A 139 4.52 -3.55 18.71
C GLN A 139 5.14 -3.18 17.35
N TYR A 140 5.77 -4.13 16.67
CA TYR A 140 6.38 -3.95 15.34
C TYR A 140 5.58 -4.60 14.22
N GLU A 141 4.53 -5.39 14.53
CA GLU A 141 3.68 -6.02 13.52
C GLU A 141 3.11 -4.96 12.57
N ARG A 142 3.10 -5.27 11.27
CA ARG A 142 2.65 -4.34 10.23
C ARG A 142 1.19 -4.58 9.89
N CYS A 143 0.43 -3.49 9.84
CA CYS A 143 -0.91 -3.44 9.27
C CYS A 143 -0.85 -2.67 7.95
N TYR A 144 -1.75 -3.04 7.03
CA TYR A 144 -1.76 -2.55 5.66
C TYR A 144 -3.14 -2.00 5.35
N ARG A 145 -3.25 -0.68 5.17
CA ARG A 145 -4.47 -0.06 4.65
C ARG A 145 -4.36 0.06 3.15
N VAL A 146 -5.18 -0.71 2.43
CA VAL A 146 -5.24 -0.74 0.97
C VAL A 146 -6.37 0.16 0.48
N VAL A 147 -6.03 1.19 -0.28
CA VAL A 147 -6.97 2.17 -0.84
C VAL A 147 -6.90 2.14 -2.36
N SER A 148 -8.04 2.04 -3.04
CA SER A 148 -8.04 2.14 -4.51
C SER A 148 -7.46 3.49 -4.97
N ALA A 149 -6.70 3.49 -6.07
CA ALA A 149 -6.08 4.73 -6.58
C ALA A 149 -7.13 5.82 -6.88
N GLY A 150 -8.30 5.43 -7.40
CA GLY A 150 -9.41 6.35 -7.63
C GLY A 150 -9.88 7.03 -6.34
N ALA A 151 -10.10 6.26 -5.27
CA ALA A 151 -10.53 6.81 -3.99
C ALA A 151 -9.45 7.70 -3.37
N PHE A 152 -8.18 7.26 -3.41
CA PHE A 152 -7.06 8.01 -2.87
C PHE A 152 -6.84 9.34 -3.58
N LEU A 153 -6.79 9.34 -4.92
CA LEU A 153 -6.58 10.56 -5.71
C LEU A 153 -7.71 11.60 -5.55
N GLN A 154 -8.93 11.12 -5.29
CA GLN A 154 -10.10 11.96 -5.06
C GLN A 154 -10.13 12.56 -3.64
N ARG A 155 -9.76 11.77 -2.61
CA ARG A 155 -10.06 12.09 -1.21
C ARG A 155 -8.85 12.45 -0.37
N PHE A 156 -7.64 12.10 -0.79
CA PHE A 156 -6.46 12.39 0.01
C PHE A 156 -6.20 13.90 0.11
N ALA A 157 -5.92 14.35 1.33
CA ALA A 157 -5.51 15.72 1.62
C ALA A 157 -4.47 15.76 2.73
N SER A 158 -3.46 16.61 2.56
CA SER A 158 -2.41 16.86 3.55
C SER A 158 -2.02 18.32 3.52
N ASP A 159 -2.19 19.00 4.65
CA ASP A 159 -1.69 20.36 4.87
C ASP A 159 -0.23 20.36 5.36
N ARG A 160 0.38 19.16 5.48
CA ARG A 160 1.74 18.90 5.98
C ARG A 160 1.98 19.34 7.43
N SER A 161 0.95 19.70 8.18
CA SER A 161 1.07 20.13 9.58
C SER A 161 1.75 19.09 10.47
N HIS A 162 1.55 17.80 10.18
CA HIS A 162 2.20 16.69 10.88
C HIS A 162 3.74 16.70 10.77
N MET A 163 4.30 17.37 9.75
CA MET A 163 5.74 17.53 9.54
C MET A 163 6.32 18.81 10.16
N ARG A 164 5.50 19.60 10.87
CA ARG A 164 5.96 20.80 11.58
C ARG A 164 6.28 20.51 13.04
N ARG A 165 7.40 21.04 13.50
CA ARG A 165 7.79 21.08 14.92
C ARG A 165 7.01 22.17 15.66
N GLY A 166 7.02 22.11 16.98
CA GLY A 166 6.34 23.10 17.84
C GLY A 166 6.87 24.53 17.68
N ASP A 167 8.10 24.72 17.22
CA ASP A 167 8.69 26.03 16.90
C ASP A 167 8.35 26.53 15.48
N GLY A 168 7.56 25.77 14.72
CA GLY A 168 7.15 26.08 13.35
C GLY A 168 8.16 25.66 12.27
N SER A 169 9.32 25.13 12.65
CA SER A 169 10.30 24.60 11.69
C SER A 169 9.88 23.21 11.17
N TRP A 170 10.44 22.80 10.03
CA TRP A 170 10.11 21.52 9.40
C TRP A 170 10.96 20.37 9.96
N MET A 171 10.35 19.20 10.16
CA MET A 171 11.09 17.99 10.51
C MET A 171 11.95 17.49 9.35
N ALA A 172 11.44 17.62 8.12
CA ALA A 172 12.15 17.42 6.87
C ALA A 172 11.67 18.47 5.83
N PRO A 173 12.52 18.91 4.88
CA PRO A 173 12.14 19.90 3.87
C PRO A 173 10.85 19.51 3.13
N PRO A 174 9.82 20.38 3.07
CA PRO A 174 8.56 20.04 2.43
C PRO A 174 8.68 20.04 0.90
N PRO A 175 7.77 19.34 0.19
CA PRO A 175 7.71 19.41 -1.26
C PRO A 175 7.44 20.83 -1.78
N HIS A 176 7.98 21.15 -2.95
CA HIS A 176 7.83 22.48 -3.56
C HIS A 176 6.45 22.72 -4.18
N HIS A 177 5.72 21.67 -4.54
CA HIS A 177 4.34 21.80 -5.03
C HIS A 177 3.38 22.19 -3.90
N PRO A 178 2.25 22.85 -4.22
CA PRO A 178 1.21 23.16 -3.24
C PRO A 178 0.72 21.93 -2.48
N CYS A 179 0.23 22.12 -1.25
CA CYS A 179 -0.41 21.06 -0.48
C CYS A 179 -1.56 20.41 -1.28
N ILE A 180 -1.73 19.10 -1.12
CA ILE A 180 -2.79 18.35 -1.79
C ILE A 180 -4.09 18.60 -1.02
N VAL A 181 -5.12 19.02 -1.75
CA VAL A 181 -6.47 19.26 -1.24
C VAL A 181 -7.41 18.27 -1.91
N ALA A 182 -8.27 17.64 -1.13
CA ALA A 182 -9.25 16.69 -1.64
C ALA A 182 -10.31 17.38 -2.51
N GLN A 183 -11.00 16.60 -3.33
CA GLN A 183 -12.01 17.13 -4.26
C GLN A 183 -13.19 17.83 -3.55
N ASP A 184 -13.50 17.42 -2.31
CA ASP A 184 -14.54 18.02 -1.47
C ASP A 184 -14.08 19.28 -0.71
N GLY A 185 -12.82 19.68 -0.88
CA GLY A 185 -12.22 20.83 -0.19
C GLY A 185 -11.57 20.49 1.14
N CYS A 186 -11.56 19.23 1.59
CA CYS A 186 -10.80 18.82 2.76
C CYS A 186 -9.31 19.13 2.58
N THR A 187 -8.69 19.77 3.57
CA THR A 187 -7.28 20.18 3.51
C THR A 187 -6.35 19.25 4.27
N ASN A 188 -6.88 18.39 5.15
CA ASN A 188 -6.06 17.47 5.94
C ASN A 188 -6.89 16.29 6.48
N ASN A 189 -6.61 15.10 5.96
CA ASN A 189 -7.20 13.85 6.45
C ASN A 189 -6.18 12.69 6.47
N LEU A 190 -4.88 12.98 6.41
CA LEU A 190 -3.82 11.97 6.48
C LEU A 190 -3.99 11.01 7.68
N HIS A 191 -4.44 11.52 8.82
CA HIS A 191 -4.68 10.71 10.01
C HIS A 191 -5.70 9.58 9.78
N CYS A 192 -6.69 9.76 8.91
CA CYS A 192 -7.67 8.73 8.54
C CYS A 192 -7.02 7.59 7.73
N PHE A 193 -5.98 7.90 6.95
CA PHE A 193 -5.20 6.91 6.20
C PHE A 193 -4.13 6.23 7.07
N ARG A 194 -3.58 6.93 8.08
CA ARG A 194 -2.60 6.34 9.02
C ARG A 194 -3.24 5.44 10.08
N ASP A 195 -4.48 5.73 10.50
CA ASP A 195 -5.15 4.92 11.52
C ASP A 195 -5.36 3.47 11.05
N MET A 196 -4.85 2.50 11.81
CA MET A 196 -5.00 1.06 11.52
C MET A 196 -6.06 0.38 12.40
N ASN A 197 -6.69 1.11 13.33
CA ASN A 197 -7.63 0.54 14.30
C ASN A 197 -9.08 0.48 13.79
N THR A 198 -9.39 1.19 12.70
CA THR A 198 -10.73 1.25 12.15
C THR A 198 -10.74 0.76 10.70
N SER A 199 -11.48 -0.32 10.42
CA SER A 199 -12.12 -0.40 9.10
C SER A 199 -13.08 0.77 9.06
N THR A 200 -12.67 1.88 8.46
CA THR A 200 -13.43 3.13 8.38
C THR A 200 -14.66 2.94 7.50
N GLN A 201 -15.61 2.12 7.95
CA GLN A 201 -17.00 2.30 7.59
C GLN A 201 -17.52 3.45 8.44
N ASP A 202 -17.50 4.62 7.82
CA ASP A 202 -18.49 5.68 7.97
C ASP A 202 -18.93 6.01 9.42
N ARG A 203 -18.25 6.95 10.07
CA ARG A 203 -18.78 7.66 11.26
C ARG A 203 -19.74 8.80 10.87
N THR A 204 -20.38 8.73 9.71
CA THR A 204 -21.48 9.63 9.32
C THR A 204 -22.78 8.89 9.02
N ALA A 205 -23.21 8.00 9.91
CA ALA A 205 -24.63 7.70 10.09
C ALA A 205 -24.91 7.33 11.56
N GLY A 206 -25.57 8.22 12.28
CA GLY A 206 -26.11 7.91 13.60
C GLY A 206 -27.22 6.87 13.49
N THR A 207 -26.87 5.59 13.56
CA THR A 207 -27.69 4.49 14.09
C THR A 207 -26.76 3.29 14.23
N GLY A 208 -26.71 2.71 15.43
CA GLY A 208 -25.80 1.62 15.74
C GLY A 208 -25.97 0.41 14.83
N ALA A 209 -24.89 0.06 14.14
CA ALA A 209 -24.61 -1.29 13.68
C ALA A 209 -23.09 -1.45 13.62
N VAL A 210 -22.53 -2.01 14.70
CA VAL A 210 -21.20 -2.60 14.67
C VAL A 210 -21.36 -3.93 13.95
N TYR A 211 -20.94 -3.99 12.69
CA TYR A 211 -20.83 -5.27 11.97
C TYR A 211 -19.56 -5.98 12.41
N ASP A 212 -19.56 -6.50 13.64
CA ASP A 212 -18.77 -7.70 13.91
C ASP A 212 -19.43 -8.82 13.10
N SER A 213 -18.67 -9.43 12.20
CA SER A 213 -19.05 -10.50 11.25
C SER A 213 -19.67 -10.07 9.92
N ILE A 214 -18.97 -10.43 8.84
CA ILE A 214 -19.43 -10.41 7.46
C ILE A 214 -20.36 -11.64 7.31
N ASN A 215 -21.67 -11.46 7.44
CA ASN A 215 -22.63 -12.50 7.05
C ASN A 215 -22.96 -12.33 5.56
N LEU A 216 -22.43 -13.24 4.73
CA LEU A 216 -22.87 -13.43 3.35
C LEU A 216 -24.29 -14.04 3.34
N PRO A 217 -25.19 -13.60 2.45
CA PRO A 217 -26.51 -14.21 2.32
C PRO A 217 -26.36 -15.61 1.72
N GLY A 218 -26.49 -16.65 2.56
CA GLY A 218 -26.59 -18.04 2.09
C GLY A 218 -26.14 -19.16 3.03
N ALA A 219 -25.47 -18.86 4.16
CA ALA A 219 -25.03 -19.92 5.09
C ALA A 219 -26.01 -20.07 6.26
N GLY A 220 -26.55 -21.28 6.41
CA GLY A 220 -27.50 -21.63 7.46
C GLY A 220 -26.95 -21.43 8.88
N SER A 221 -27.85 -21.06 9.78
CA SER A 221 -27.61 -20.75 11.19
C SER A 221 -26.90 -21.89 11.93
N GLY A 222 -25.62 -21.71 12.22
CA GLY A 222 -24.82 -22.56 13.10
C GLY A 222 -24.01 -21.70 14.07
N ASN A 223 -24.29 -21.84 15.36
CA ASN A 223 -23.68 -21.07 16.44
C ASN A 223 -22.26 -21.60 16.72
N THR A 224 -21.21 -20.91 16.28
CA THR A 224 -19.82 -21.16 16.70
C THR A 224 -19.05 -19.86 16.88
N SER A 225 -18.36 -19.76 18.01
CA SER A 225 -17.53 -18.66 18.47
C SER A 225 -16.51 -18.14 17.45
N GLY A 226 -16.48 -16.80 17.28
CA GLY A 226 -15.28 -15.98 17.10
C GLY A 226 -14.18 -16.49 16.18
N CYS A 227 -14.46 -16.59 14.88
CA CYS A 227 -13.44 -16.61 13.84
C CYS A 227 -13.72 -15.43 12.89
N CYS A 228 -12.85 -14.43 12.92
CA CYS A 228 -12.89 -13.29 12.01
C CYS A 228 -12.82 -13.84 10.58
N ALA A 229 -13.87 -13.66 9.79
CA ALA A 229 -13.86 -14.07 8.39
C ALA A 229 -12.77 -13.27 7.67
N MET A 230 -11.66 -13.94 7.32
CA MET A 230 -10.63 -13.40 6.43
C MET A 230 -11.32 -12.97 5.13
N PRO A 231 -10.99 -11.81 4.52
CA PRO A 231 -11.32 -11.63 3.11
C PRO A 231 -10.62 -12.76 2.34
N ALA A 232 -11.40 -13.61 1.69
CA ALA A 232 -10.92 -14.90 1.19
C ALA A 232 -10.12 -14.77 -0.12
N SER A 233 -10.18 -13.61 -0.78
CA SER A 233 -9.55 -13.39 -2.08
C SER A 233 -9.11 -11.94 -2.29
N TRP A 234 -8.17 -11.72 -3.22
CA TRP A 234 -7.79 -10.38 -3.66
C TRP A 234 -8.99 -9.60 -4.23
N GLN A 235 -9.93 -10.28 -4.89
CA GLN A 235 -11.13 -9.66 -5.46
C GLN A 235 -12.02 -9.04 -4.36
N ASP A 236 -12.15 -9.72 -3.22
CA ASP A 236 -12.90 -9.18 -2.07
C ASP A 236 -12.20 -7.95 -1.50
N ILE A 237 -10.87 -8.00 -1.34
CA ILE A 237 -10.05 -6.87 -0.88
C ILE A 237 -10.20 -5.68 -1.83
N GLN A 238 -10.10 -5.92 -3.14
CA GLN A 238 -10.25 -4.89 -4.16
C GLN A 238 -11.64 -4.25 -4.14
N LEU A 239 -12.70 -5.06 -3.97
CA LEU A 239 -14.07 -4.56 -3.86
C LEU A 239 -14.25 -3.70 -2.60
N LEU A 240 -13.74 -4.16 -1.46
CA LEU A 240 -13.79 -3.39 -0.20
C LEU A 240 -12.99 -2.09 -0.30
N ALA A 241 -11.78 -2.13 -0.86
CA ALA A 241 -10.92 -0.97 -1.06
C ALA A 241 -11.50 0.06 -2.05
N SER A 242 -12.39 -0.38 -2.95
CA SER A 242 -13.07 0.49 -3.91
C SER A 242 -14.33 1.15 -3.33
N ASN A 243 -14.98 0.51 -2.35
CA ASN A 243 -16.22 1.00 -1.74
C ASN A 243 -16.00 1.71 -0.39
N SER A 244 -14.81 1.61 0.20
CA SER A 244 -14.45 2.29 1.44
C SER A 244 -13.84 3.67 1.17
N GLU A 245 -14.18 4.65 2.00
CA GLU A 245 -13.67 6.02 1.91
C GLU A 245 -12.15 6.09 2.10
N TYR A 246 -11.63 5.34 3.08
CA TYR A 246 -10.20 5.26 3.40
C TYR A 246 -9.63 3.84 3.18
N GLY A 247 -10.29 3.01 2.37
CA GLY A 247 -9.81 1.66 2.08
C GLY A 247 -10.05 0.62 3.19
N VAL A 248 -9.36 -0.51 3.10
CA VAL A 248 -9.51 -1.68 4.01
C VAL A 248 -8.19 -1.96 4.74
N VAL A 249 -8.25 -2.27 6.03
CA VAL A 249 -7.08 -2.63 6.84
C VAL A 249 -6.92 -4.14 6.88
N LEU A 250 -5.70 -4.61 6.63
CA LEU A 250 -5.32 -6.01 6.59
C LEU A 250 -4.09 -6.25 7.47
N ARG A 251 -3.98 -7.45 8.03
CA ARG A 251 -2.71 -7.96 8.57
C ARG A 251 -1.80 -8.44 7.44
N GLU A 252 -0.51 -8.53 7.73
CA GLU A 252 0.50 -8.97 6.76
C GLU A 252 0.13 -10.28 6.06
N GLN A 253 -0.17 -11.33 6.83
CA GLN A 253 -0.48 -12.64 6.26
C GLN A 253 -1.73 -12.58 5.35
N GLN A 254 -2.76 -11.82 5.74
CA GLN A 254 -3.97 -11.68 4.92
C GLN A 254 -3.68 -11.05 3.56
N LEU A 255 -2.82 -10.03 3.53
CA LEU A 255 -2.44 -9.36 2.28
C LEU A 255 -1.54 -10.26 1.42
N LEU A 256 -0.55 -10.93 2.03
CA LEU A 256 0.38 -11.79 1.31
C LEU A 256 -0.33 -13.04 0.76
N ASP A 257 -1.20 -13.69 1.54
CA ASP A 257 -1.98 -14.84 1.08
C ASP A 257 -2.88 -14.48 -0.10
N ALA A 258 -3.52 -13.31 -0.03
CA ALA A 258 -4.38 -12.84 -1.12
C ALA A 258 -3.61 -12.56 -2.42
N LEU A 259 -2.33 -12.19 -2.34
CA LEU A 259 -1.52 -11.84 -3.51
C LEU A 259 -0.67 -13.00 -4.03
N LEU A 260 -0.13 -13.83 -3.14
CA LEU A 260 0.88 -14.85 -3.42
C LEU A 260 0.39 -16.29 -3.18
N GLY A 261 -0.86 -16.45 -2.72
CA GLY A 261 -1.38 -17.72 -2.23
C GLY A 261 -0.93 -18.02 -0.79
N PRO A 262 -1.61 -18.97 -0.12
CA PRO A 262 -1.28 -19.40 1.25
C PRO A 262 0.03 -20.20 1.35
#